data_AF-A0A822E6N0-F1
#
_entry.id   AF-A0A822E6N0-F1
#
_cell.length_a   1.000
_cell.length_b   1.000
_cell.length_c   1.000
_cell.angle_alpha   90.00
_cell.angle_beta   90.00
_cell.angle_gamma   90.00
#
_symmetry.space_group_name_H-M   'P 1'
#
loop_
_entity.id
_entity.type
_entity.pdbx_description
1 polymer ?
#
loop_
_entity_poly.entity_id
_entity_poly.type
_entity_poly.pdbx_seq_one_letter_code
_entity_poly.pdbx_strand_id
1 'polypeptide(L)'
;MTASGTVAFENSEISWPRSLRFWLLLIFDIPSIACSLFVLYHILINRKSRHALHNHTIIILLIIALIFQLTDIPWYLDFIRQGFVWPSIPVRCLLWWLIDLGFYNTAALILAWTSIERHILVFHNRWISTKKKRFYVHYLPLYILIIYSITYYTIVIFFPPCHHTYTYILPVCAASPCHLFHPILGLWEMGIHGCLSTILVAFFSISLLIRVIIHKHRRNRVFRWRIYRKMIIQLLSISILYLVLNFPIMIMSVAHLCGLPAYIGVEAQQITFFLTYWVMFLLPFVTLSSLPSLRTNICW
;
A
#
# COMPACT_ATOMS: atom_id res chain seq x y z
N MET A 1 -30.48 -19.84 -2.21
CA MET A 1 -29.34 -20.18 -1.33
C MET A 1 -29.01 -18.94 -0.52
N THR A 2 -29.08 -19.06 0.79
CA THR A 2 -29.44 -18.00 1.75
C THR A 2 -28.27 -17.09 2.13
N ALA A 3 -28.44 -15.78 1.88
CA ALA A 3 -27.56 -14.67 2.23
C ALA A 3 -27.52 -14.36 3.76
N SER A 4 -27.42 -15.38 4.60
CA SER A 4 -27.39 -15.24 6.07
C SER A 4 -25.97 -15.10 6.65
N GLY A 5 -24.93 -15.30 5.83
CA GLY A 5 -23.55 -15.35 6.30
C GLY A 5 -22.76 -14.04 6.18
N THR A 6 -23.09 -13.18 5.21
CA THR A 6 -22.39 -11.90 4.96
C THR A 6 -22.59 -10.86 6.07
N VAL A 7 -23.63 -11.04 6.88
CA VAL A 7 -24.10 -10.11 7.92
C VAL A 7 -23.14 -9.98 9.11
N ALA A 8 -22.27 -10.98 9.37
CA ALA A 8 -21.43 -11.00 10.57
C ALA A 8 -20.20 -10.06 10.49
N PHE A 9 -19.50 -10.03 9.34
CA PHE A 9 -18.36 -9.13 9.12
C PHE A 9 -18.80 -7.67 9.04
N GLU A 10 -19.94 -7.42 8.40
CA GLU A 10 -20.46 -6.08 8.20
C GLU A 10 -20.88 -5.42 9.51
N ASN A 11 -21.32 -6.15 10.54
CA ASN A 11 -21.94 -5.55 11.73
C ASN A 11 -21.05 -5.51 12.98
N SER A 12 -19.77 -5.82 12.86
CA SER A 12 -18.87 -5.87 14.01
C SER A 12 -17.74 -4.86 13.92
N GLU A 13 -17.38 -4.30 15.07
CA GLU A 13 -16.20 -3.45 15.23
C GLU A 13 -15.04 -4.30 15.77
N ILE A 14 -13.80 -3.89 15.49
CA ILE A 14 -12.59 -4.51 16.07
C ILE A 14 -12.74 -4.63 17.59
N SER A 15 -12.48 -5.82 18.12
CA SER A 15 -12.62 -6.17 19.55
C SER A 15 -11.75 -5.32 20.48
N TRP A 16 -10.71 -4.67 19.96
CA TRP A 16 -9.81 -3.81 20.72
C TRP A 16 -10.52 -2.54 21.21
N PRO A 17 -10.18 -2.07 22.44
CA PRO A 17 -10.73 -0.84 22.97
C PRO A 17 -10.53 0.35 22.03
N ARG A 18 -11.58 1.15 21.84
CA ARG A 18 -11.55 2.38 21.02
C ARG A 18 -10.42 3.31 21.43
N SER A 19 -10.22 3.54 22.73
CA SER A 19 -9.14 4.38 23.26
C SER A 19 -7.76 3.88 22.87
N LEU A 20 -7.53 2.56 22.89
CA LEU A 20 -6.25 1.98 22.48
C LEU A 20 -5.98 2.23 20.99
N ARG A 21 -6.97 1.96 20.13
CA ARG A 21 -6.88 2.21 18.69
C ARG A 21 -6.64 3.68 18.38
N PHE A 22 -7.34 4.59 19.07
CA PHE A 22 -7.18 6.03 18.93
C PHE A 22 -5.75 6.48 19.22
N TRP A 23 -5.20 6.11 20.38
CA TRP A 23 -3.86 6.53 20.77
C TRP A 23 -2.77 5.88 19.92
N LEU A 24 -2.92 4.61 19.54
CA LEU A 24 -1.98 3.95 18.63
C LEU A 24 -1.91 4.66 17.28
N LEU A 25 -3.05 4.97 16.67
CA LEU A 25 -3.07 5.68 15.40
C LEU A 25 -2.46 7.09 15.56
N LEU A 26 -2.90 7.87 16.55
CA LEU A 26 -2.45 9.25 16.73
C LEU A 26 -0.95 9.37 17.01
N ILE A 27 -0.40 8.53 17.90
CA ILE A 27 1.01 8.57 18.29
C ILE A 27 1.93 8.25 17.12
N PHE A 28 1.51 7.39 16.19
CA PHE A 28 2.33 7.03 15.03
C PHE A 28 2.06 7.90 13.81
N ASP A 29 0.85 8.42 13.64
CA ASP A 29 0.50 9.29 12.53
C ASP A 29 1.26 10.62 12.58
N ILE A 30 1.31 11.29 13.74
CA ILE A 30 2.00 12.60 13.87
C ILE A 30 3.49 12.51 13.47
N PRO A 31 4.29 11.58 14.02
CA PRO A 31 5.68 11.42 13.59
C PRO A 31 5.81 10.94 12.15
N SER A 32 4.84 10.13 11.67
CA SER A 32 4.85 9.63 10.29
C SER A 32 4.64 10.76 9.28
N ILE A 33 3.68 11.67 9.51
CA ILE A 33 3.45 12.87 8.68
C ILE A 33 4.71 13.74 8.66
N ALA A 34 5.30 14.02 9.82
CA ALA A 34 6.53 14.81 9.91
C ALA A 34 7.68 14.16 9.12
N CYS A 35 7.83 12.84 9.23
CA CYS A 35 8.82 12.06 8.50
C CYS A 35 8.55 12.06 6.98
N SER A 36 7.30 11.86 6.55
CA SER A 36 6.87 11.92 5.15
C SER A 36 7.20 13.27 4.52
N LEU A 37 6.84 14.37 5.18
CA LEU A 37 7.13 15.74 4.72
C LEU A 37 8.64 15.99 4.64
N PHE A 38 9.39 15.60 5.67
CA PHE A 38 10.85 15.76 5.71
C PHE A 38 11.54 15.00 4.57
N VAL A 39 11.18 13.74 4.37
CA VAL A 39 11.75 12.90 3.31
C VAL A 39 11.38 13.44 1.93
N LEU A 40 10.09 13.77 1.71
CA LEU A 40 9.63 14.34 0.44
C LEU A 40 10.36 15.65 0.13
N TYR A 41 10.44 16.57 1.10
CA TYR A 41 11.18 17.82 0.98
C TYR A 41 12.63 17.59 0.55
N HIS A 42 13.35 16.70 1.24
CA HIS A 42 14.74 16.41 0.95
C HIS A 42 14.94 15.77 -0.44
N ILE A 43 14.07 14.82 -0.84
CA ILE A 43 14.16 14.17 -2.16
C ILE A 43 13.81 15.15 -3.28
N LEU A 44 12.79 15.98 -3.10
CA LEU A 44 12.29 16.91 -4.13
C LEU A 44 13.24 18.08 -4.37
N ILE A 45 13.89 18.60 -3.32
CA ILE A 45 14.82 19.74 -3.45
C ILE A 45 16.15 19.31 -4.07
N ASN A 46 16.68 18.15 -3.67
CA ASN A 46 17.95 17.71 -4.20
C ASN A 46 17.80 17.20 -5.64
N ARG A 47 18.26 18.00 -6.62
CA ARG A 47 18.21 17.66 -8.05
C ARG A 47 18.79 16.28 -8.37
N LYS A 48 19.87 15.86 -7.70
CA LYS A 48 20.49 14.53 -7.93
C LYS A 48 19.57 13.41 -7.45
N SER A 49 18.94 13.58 -6.28
CA SER A 49 17.97 12.63 -5.75
C SER A 49 16.73 12.57 -6.63
N ARG A 50 16.17 13.72 -6.99
CA ARG A 50 14.97 13.82 -7.83
C ARG A 50 15.12 13.15 -9.18
N HIS A 51 16.29 13.20 -9.83
CA HIS A 51 16.50 12.55 -11.13
C HIS A 51 16.86 11.06 -11.05
N ALA A 52 17.06 10.52 -9.85
CA ALA A 52 17.36 9.10 -9.70
C ALA A 52 16.07 8.28 -9.84
N LEU A 53 16.01 7.38 -10.81
CA LEU A 53 14.78 6.67 -11.20
C LEU A 53 14.03 6.02 -10.04
N HIS A 54 14.77 5.38 -9.14
CA HIS A 54 14.20 4.75 -7.96
C HIS A 54 13.48 5.70 -7.01
N ASN A 55 13.87 6.97 -6.96
CA ASN A 55 13.24 7.93 -6.08
C ASN A 55 11.87 8.35 -6.63
N HIS A 56 11.59 8.22 -7.93
CA HIS A 56 10.27 8.56 -8.46
C HIS A 56 9.18 7.67 -7.87
N THR A 57 9.39 6.36 -7.81
CA THR A 57 8.42 5.43 -7.21
C THR A 57 8.27 5.67 -5.72
N ILE A 58 9.36 5.93 -5.01
CA ILE A 58 9.34 6.30 -3.59
C ILE A 58 8.58 7.61 -3.36
N ILE A 59 8.78 8.63 -4.20
CA ILE A 59 8.04 9.90 -4.11
C ILE A 59 6.54 9.63 -4.25
N ILE A 60 6.13 8.84 -5.26
CA ILE A 60 4.71 8.53 -5.47
C ILE A 60 4.13 7.77 -4.26
N LEU A 61 4.83 6.75 -3.77
CA LEU A 61 4.40 6.00 -2.58
C LEU A 61 4.29 6.90 -1.33
N LEU A 62 5.24 7.82 -1.14
CA LEU A 62 5.20 8.79 -0.03
C LEU A 62 4.07 9.81 -0.18
N ILE A 63 3.76 10.25 -1.40
CA ILE A 63 2.61 11.14 -1.66
C ILE A 63 1.32 10.41 -1.33
N ILE A 64 1.17 9.15 -1.79
CA ILE A 64 0.00 8.32 -1.46
C ILE A 64 -0.12 8.15 0.05
N ALA A 65 0.97 7.76 0.73
CA ALA A 65 0.99 7.59 2.18
C ALA A 65 0.65 8.90 2.91
N LEU A 66 1.17 10.05 2.44
CA LEU A 66 0.85 11.35 3.04
C LEU A 66 -0.61 11.72 2.84
N ILE A 67 -1.21 11.46 1.67
CA ILE A 67 -2.64 11.70 1.47
C ILE A 67 -3.44 10.83 2.44
N PHE A 68 -3.08 9.55 2.55
CA PHE A 68 -3.70 8.61 3.47
C PHE A 68 -3.64 9.10 4.93
N GLN A 69 -2.46 9.51 5.38
CA GLN A 69 -2.22 10.07 6.72
C GLN A 69 -2.99 11.37 6.98
N LEU A 70 -3.14 12.24 5.97
CA LEU A 70 -3.83 13.52 6.14
C LEU A 70 -5.36 13.43 6.00
N THR A 71 -5.88 12.30 5.51
CA THR A 71 -7.32 12.16 5.21
C THR A 71 -7.92 10.96 5.92
N ASP A 72 -7.58 9.75 5.49
CA ASP A 72 -8.12 8.50 6.01
C ASP A 72 -7.95 8.36 7.53
N ILE A 73 -6.74 8.58 8.03
CA ILE A 73 -6.44 8.42 9.46
C ILE A 73 -7.20 9.43 10.34
N PRO A 74 -7.22 10.74 10.04
CA PRO A 74 -8.08 11.69 10.73
C PRO A 74 -9.56 11.32 10.69
N TRP A 75 -10.06 10.81 9.57
CA TRP A 75 -11.46 10.41 9.44
C TRP A 75 -11.76 9.19 10.32
N TYR A 76 -10.84 8.24 10.38
CA TYR A 76 -10.94 7.07 11.25
C TYR A 76 -10.82 7.44 12.74
N LEU A 77 -9.92 8.34 13.10
CA LEU A 77 -9.79 8.88 14.46
C LEU A 77 -11.08 9.59 14.91
N ASP A 78 -11.65 10.40 14.02
CA ASP A 78 -12.91 11.09 14.28
C ASP A 78 -14.08 10.09 14.47
N PHE A 79 -14.13 9.05 13.64
CA PHE A 79 -15.07 7.93 13.82
C PHE A 79 -14.89 7.24 15.18
N ILE A 80 -13.66 6.92 15.60
CA ILE A 80 -13.42 6.28 16.91
C ILE A 80 -13.91 7.17 18.05
N ARG A 81 -13.73 8.49 17.92
CA ARG A 81 -14.15 9.47 18.94
C ARG A 81 -15.67 9.63 19.01
N GLN A 82 -16.34 9.77 17.86
CA GLN A 82 -17.77 10.05 17.80
C GLN A 82 -18.63 8.78 17.85
N GLY A 83 -18.10 7.65 17.39
CA GLY A 83 -18.82 6.38 17.22
C GLY A 83 -19.67 6.31 15.95
N PHE A 84 -19.61 7.33 15.09
CA PHE A 84 -20.28 7.37 13.78
C PHE A 84 -19.50 8.26 12.81
N VAL A 85 -19.79 8.12 11.51
CA VAL A 85 -19.15 8.90 10.44
C VAL A 85 -19.84 10.25 10.28
N TRP A 86 -19.06 11.33 10.46
CA TRP A 86 -19.50 12.70 10.25
C TRP A 86 -18.74 13.36 9.07
N PRO A 87 -19.41 14.12 8.19
CA PRO A 87 -20.87 14.20 8.04
C PRO A 87 -21.45 12.87 7.53
N SER A 88 -22.65 12.51 8.00
CA SER A 88 -23.33 11.27 7.63
C SER A 88 -24.01 11.40 6.25
N ILE A 89 -23.20 11.62 5.22
CA ILE A 89 -23.63 11.79 3.83
C ILE A 89 -22.92 10.78 2.92
N PRO A 90 -23.58 10.30 1.83
CA PRO A 90 -22.99 9.31 0.92
C PRO A 90 -21.64 9.72 0.32
N VAL A 91 -21.49 10.99 -0.06
CA VAL A 91 -20.27 11.51 -0.69
C VAL A 91 -19.04 11.32 0.20
N ARG A 92 -19.20 11.49 1.53
CA ARG A 92 -18.14 11.26 2.50
C ARG A 92 -17.62 9.83 2.46
N CYS A 93 -18.54 8.87 2.39
CA CYS A 93 -18.23 7.44 2.33
C CYS A 93 -17.57 7.03 1.03
N LEU A 94 -18.07 7.55 -0.10
CA LEU A 94 -17.47 7.28 -1.41
C LEU A 94 -16.03 7.80 -1.49
N LEU A 95 -15.77 9.00 -0.97
CA LEU A 95 -14.41 9.55 -0.88
C LEU A 95 -13.53 8.72 0.07
N TRP A 96 -14.10 8.26 1.19
CA TRP A 96 -13.38 7.39 2.11
C TRP A 96 -12.95 6.08 1.44
N TRP A 97 -13.87 5.36 0.79
CA TRP A 97 -13.52 4.17 0.02
C TRP A 97 -12.51 4.42 -1.10
N LEU A 98 -12.58 5.58 -1.76
CA LEU A 98 -11.63 5.92 -2.82
C LEU A 98 -10.20 6.06 -2.27
N ILE A 99 -10.05 6.69 -1.11
CA ILE A 99 -8.74 6.87 -0.49
C ILE A 99 -8.26 5.57 0.14
N ASP A 100 -9.11 4.93 0.95
CA ASP A 100 -8.78 3.72 1.67
C ASP A 100 -8.48 2.57 0.71
N LEU A 101 -9.48 2.11 -0.07
CA LEU A 101 -9.29 1.00 -1.00
C LEU A 101 -8.49 1.42 -2.23
N GLY A 102 -8.85 2.55 -2.84
CA GLY A 102 -8.28 2.94 -4.12
C GLY A 102 -6.80 3.29 -4.03
N PHE A 103 -6.39 4.18 -3.12
CA PHE A 103 -4.98 4.56 -3.01
C PHE A 103 -4.12 3.48 -2.36
N TYR A 104 -4.64 2.71 -1.40
CA TYR A 104 -3.89 1.57 -0.84
C TYR A 104 -3.55 0.54 -1.93
N ASN A 105 -4.52 0.13 -2.74
CA ASN A 105 -4.26 -0.82 -3.82
C ASN A 105 -3.41 -0.21 -4.95
N THR A 106 -3.54 1.09 -5.22
CA THR A 106 -2.63 1.80 -6.13
C THR A 106 -1.18 1.71 -5.63
N ALA A 107 -0.95 1.90 -4.33
CA ALA A 107 0.37 1.75 -3.73
C ALA A 107 0.88 0.30 -3.86
N ALA A 108 0.02 -0.70 -3.65
CA ALA A 108 0.37 -2.11 -3.84
C ALA A 108 0.77 -2.44 -5.29
N LEU A 109 0.01 -1.95 -6.29
CA LEU A 109 0.32 -2.13 -7.71
C LEU A 109 1.65 -1.45 -8.09
N ILE A 110 1.87 -0.22 -7.61
CA ILE A 110 3.14 0.49 -7.83
C ILE A 110 4.29 -0.25 -7.16
N LEU A 111 4.10 -0.81 -5.96
CA LEU A 111 5.11 -1.59 -5.27
C LEU A 111 5.44 -2.88 -6.05
N ALA A 112 4.42 -3.59 -6.55
CA ALA A 112 4.59 -4.77 -7.39
C ALA A 112 5.41 -4.44 -8.65
N TRP A 113 5.03 -3.37 -9.36
CA TRP A 113 5.78 -2.89 -10.51
C TRP A 113 7.22 -2.50 -10.15
N THR A 114 7.42 -1.77 -9.05
CA THR A 114 8.75 -1.34 -8.61
C THR A 114 9.65 -2.53 -8.31
N SER A 115 9.12 -3.61 -7.74
CA SER A 115 9.85 -4.86 -7.51
C SER A 115 10.31 -5.52 -8.82
N ILE A 116 9.45 -5.52 -9.86
CA ILE A 116 9.80 -5.98 -11.21
C ILE A 116 10.88 -5.08 -11.83
N GLU A 117 10.63 -3.76 -11.82
CA GLU A 117 11.49 -2.75 -12.41
C GLU A 117 12.90 -2.81 -11.81
N ARG A 118 13.02 -3.05 -10.51
CA ARG A 118 14.30 -3.18 -9.81
C ARG A 118 15.11 -4.37 -10.28
N HIS A 119 14.44 -5.47 -10.59
CA HIS A 119 15.08 -6.63 -11.18
C HIS A 119 15.64 -6.30 -12.59
N ILE A 120 14.90 -5.52 -13.38
CA ILE A 120 15.37 -5.02 -14.68
C ILE A 120 16.54 -4.05 -14.51
N LEU A 121 16.46 -3.09 -13.59
CA LEU A 121 17.51 -2.10 -13.31
C LEU A 121 18.82 -2.77 -12.89
N VAL A 122 18.79 -3.75 -11.98
CA VAL A 122 20.02 -4.36 -11.45
C VAL A 122 20.69 -5.29 -12.47
N PHE A 123 19.91 -6.13 -13.16
CA PHE A 123 20.47 -7.18 -14.02
C PHE A 123 20.52 -6.81 -15.50
N HIS A 124 19.70 -5.84 -15.95
CA HIS A 124 19.54 -5.49 -17.35
C HIS A 124 19.76 -3.99 -17.59
N ASN A 125 20.84 -3.42 -17.06
CA ASN A 125 21.19 -2.00 -17.23
C ASN A 125 21.14 -1.48 -18.69
N ARG A 126 21.39 -2.35 -19.68
CA ARG A 126 21.29 -2.00 -21.11
C ARG A 126 19.87 -1.56 -21.52
N TRP A 127 18.85 -2.06 -20.84
CA TRP A 127 17.44 -1.71 -21.10
C TRP A 127 17.09 -0.30 -20.64
N ILE A 128 17.90 0.33 -19.80
CA ILE A 128 17.61 1.68 -19.24
C ILE A 128 18.71 2.70 -19.65
N SER A 129 19.59 2.28 -20.56
CA SER A 129 20.73 3.06 -21.05
C SER A 129 20.34 4.35 -21.76
N THR A 130 19.26 4.33 -22.56
CA THR A 130 18.83 5.51 -23.35
C THR A 130 17.57 6.15 -22.78
N LYS A 131 17.37 7.44 -23.04
CA LYS A 131 16.17 8.18 -22.61
C LYS A 131 14.88 7.54 -23.12
N LYS A 132 14.85 7.11 -24.40
CA LYS A 132 13.69 6.42 -25.00
C LYS A 132 13.37 5.13 -24.26
N LYS A 133 14.36 4.26 -24.04
CA LYS A 133 14.10 2.98 -23.34
C LYS A 133 13.70 3.19 -21.88
N ARG A 134 14.30 4.18 -21.21
CA ARG A 134 13.89 4.60 -19.86
C ARG A 134 12.44 5.06 -19.80
N PHE A 135 11.96 5.78 -20.81
CA PHE A 135 10.54 6.15 -20.91
C PHE A 135 9.64 4.92 -20.92
N TYR A 136 9.90 3.97 -21.83
CA TYR A 136 9.09 2.76 -21.96
C TYR A 136 9.17 1.80 -20.77
N VAL A 137 10.34 1.70 -20.12
CA VAL A 137 10.57 0.72 -19.04
C VAL A 137 10.23 1.28 -17.65
N HIS A 138 10.29 2.59 -17.42
CA HIS A 138 10.06 3.16 -16.09
C HIS A 138 8.83 4.08 -16.06
N TYR A 139 8.80 5.12 -16.89
CA TYR A 139 7.77 6.15 -16.79
C TYR A 139 6.41 5.69 -17.34
N LEU A 140 6.40 5.03 -18.49
CA LEU A 140 5.17 4.60 -19.15
C LEU A 140 4.37 3.61 -18.28
N PRO A 141 4.97 2.55 -17.70
CA PRO A 141 4.22 1.62 -16.86
C PRO A 141 3.68 2.27 -15.59
N LEU A 142 4.46 3.14 -14.93
CA LEU A 142 3.99 3.88 -13.76
C LEU A 142 2.81 4.79 -14.09
N TYR A 143 2.89 5.51 -15.22
CA TYR A 143 1.82 6.38 -15.69
C TYR A 143 0.54 5.60 -16.01
N ILE A 144 0.67 4.48 -16.75
CA ILE A 144 -0.46 3.60 -17.08
C ILE A 144 -1.08 3.05 -15.80
N LEU A 145 -0.29 2.56 -14.84
CA LEU A 145 -0.80 2.00 -13.58
C LEU A 145 -1.57 3.05 -12.77
N ILE A 146 -1.04 4.27 -12.63
CA ILE A 146 -1.72 5.34 -11.88
C ILE A 146 -3.04 5.72 -12.55
N ILE A 147 -3.05 5.93 -13.87
CA ILE A 147 -4.28 6.28 -14.60
C ILE A 147 -5.29 5.14 -14.52
N TYR A 148 -4.82 3.90 -14.73
CA TYR A 148 -5.66 2.72 -14.63
C TYR A 148 -6.31 2.65 -13.24
N SER A 149 -5.54 2.75 -12.16
CA SER A 149 -6.08 2.65 -10.79
C SER A 149 -7.06 3.78 -10.50
N ILE A 150 -6.72 5.04 -10.81
CA ILE A 150 -7.63 6.18 -10.58
C ILE A 150 -8.94 5.99 -11.37
N THR A 151 -8.84 5.62 -12.64
CA THR A 151 -10.02 5.44 -13.52
C THR A 151 -10.87 4.28 -13.04
N TYR A 152 -10.25 3.13 -12.75
CA TYR A 152 -10.93 1.95 -12.26
C TYR A 152 -11.68 2.24 -10.96
N TYR A 153 -11.00 2.74 -9.93
CA TYR A 153 -11.62 3.00 -8.63
C TYR A 153 -12.67 4.10 -8.69
N THR A 154 -12.48 5.12 -9.53
CA THR A 154 -13.53 6.13 -9.76
C THR A 154 -14.78 5.50 -10.35
N ILE A 155 -14.65 4.63 -11.35
CA ILE A 155 -15.80 3.97 -11.98
C ILE A 155 -16.47 3.02 -10.98
N VAL A 156 -15.74 2.11 -10.35
CA VAL A 156 -16.35 1.07 -9.50
C VAL A 156 -16.93 1.62 -8.19
N ILE A 157 -16.45 2.77 -7.69
CA ILE A 157 -16.94 3.39 -6.47
C ILE A 157 -18.11 4.33 -6.76
N PHE A 158 -18.01 5.21 -7.76
CA PHE A 158 -19.05 6.22 -8.03
C PHE A 158 -20.16 5.72 -8.96
N PHE A 159 -19.87 4.73 -9.80
CA PHE A 159 -20.82 4.17 -10.77
C PHE A 159 -20.88 2.63 -10.68
N PRO A 160 -21.12 2.05 -9.49
CA PRO A 160 -21.21 0.61 -9.32
C PRO A 160 -22.43 0.02 -10.06
N PRO A 161 -22.39 -1.25 -10.45
CA PRO A 161 -23.56 -1.96 -10.98
C PRO A 161 -24.56 -2.38 -9.89
N CYS A 162 -24.35 -1.96 -8.64
CA CYS A 162 -25.14 -2.34 -7.46
C CYS A 162 -25.49 -1.11 -6.62
N HIS A 163 -26.51 -1.22 -5.78
CA HIS A 163 -26.85 -0.16 -4.84
C HIS A 163 -25.92 -0.21 -3.62
N HIS A 164 -25.22 0.88 -3.34
CA HIS A 164 -24.48 1.03 -2.08
C HIS A 164 -25.43 1.15 -0.89
N THR A 165 -25.11 0.45 0.19
CA THR A 165 -25.71 0.63 1.51
C THR A 165 -24.71 1.33 2.41
N TYR A 166 -25.11 2.45 3.01
CA TYR A 166 -24.24 3.22 3.90
C TYR A 166 -24.67 3.03 5.35
N THR A 167 -23.76 2.52 6.17
CA THR A 167 -24.01 2.35 7.60
C THR A 167 -23.03 3.23 8.38
N TYR A 168 -23.49 4.43 8.72
CA TYR A 168 -22.63 5.46 9.33
C TYR A 168 -22.16 5.12 10.74
N ILE A 169 -22.72 4.11 11.40
CA ILE A 169 -22.28 3.63 12.72
C ILE A 169 -21.08 2.66 12.65
N LEU A 170 -20.65 2.31 11.43
CA LEU A 170 -19.54 1.40 11.19
C LEU A 170 -18.33 2.14 10.58
N PRO A 171 -17.11 1.62 10.81
CA PRO A 171 -15.92 2.21 10.21
C PRO A 171 -16.02 2.16 8.69
N VAL A 172 -15.47 3.18 8.03
CA VAL A 172 -15.46 3.30 6.55
C VAL A 172 -16.87 3.20 5.94
N CYS A 173 -17.91 3.62 6.69
CA CYS A 173 -19.31 3.65 6.25
C CYS A 173 -19.96 2.29 5.91
N ALA A 174 -19.67 1.27 6.71
CA ALA A 174 -19.91 -0.17 6.49
C ALA A 174 -18.66 -0.85 5.92
N ALA A 175 -18.48 -2.11 6.30
CA ALA A 175 -17.19 -2.78 6.18
C ALA A 175 -16.66 -2.92 4.74
N SER A 176 -17.53 -2.84 3.72
CA SER A 176 -17.19 -3.12 2.33
C SER A 176 -18.10 -2.38 1.32
N PRO A 177 -17.56 -1.73 0.27
CA PRO A 177 -18.38 -1.23 -0.85
C PRO A 177 -19.04 -2.36 -1.65
N CYS A 178 -20.21 -2.08 -2.26
CA CYS A 178 -21.04 -3.12 -2.86
C CYS A 178 -20.36 -3.90 -4.01
N HIS A 179 -19.43 -3.27 -4.73
CA HIS A 179 -18.74 -3.89 -5.87
C HIS A 179 -17.88 -5.09 -5.46
N LEU A 180 -17.44 -5.18 -4.20
CA LEU A 180 -16.68 -6.32 -3.69
C LEU A 180 -17.52 -7.61 -3.65
N PHE A 181 -18.84 -7.50 -3.57
CA PHE A 181 -19.75 -8.64 -3.58
C PHE A 181 -20.19 -9.04 -4.99
N HIS A 182 -19.97 -8.17 -5.98
CA HIS A 182 -20.26 -8.52 -7.37
C HIS A 182 -19.24 -9.55 -7.86
N PRO A 183 -19.65 -10.69 -8.44
CA PRO A 183 -18.77 -11.84 -8.68
C PRO A 183 -17.56 -11.50 -9.55
N ILE A 184 -17.74 -10.65 -10.58
CA ILE A 184 -16.65 -10.27 -11.49
C ILE A 184 -15.76 -9.20 -10.86
N LEU A 185 -16.33 -8.19 -10.20
CA LEU A 185 -15.58 -7.04 -9.69
C LEU A 185 -14.85 -7.40 -8.39
N GLY A 186 -15.50 -8.15 -7.51
CA GLY A 186 -14.88 -8.73 -6.33
C GLY A 186 -13.74 -9.68 -6.66
N LEU A 187 -13.92 -10.56 -7.67
CA LEU A 187 -12.83 -11.43 -8.15
C LEU A 187 -11.69 -10.62 -8.75
N TRP A 188 -11.99 -9.56 -9.49
CA TRP A 188 -10.96 -8.68 -10.06
C TRP A 188 -10.18 -7.95 -8.97
N GLU A 189 -10.88 -7.37 -8.00
CA GLU A 189 -10.27 -6.65 -6.89
C GLU A 189 -9.41 -7.58 -6.03
N MET A 190 -10.00 -8.67 -5.55
CA MET A 190 -9.30 -9.57 -4.66
C MET A 190 -8.23 -10.38 -5.41
N GLY A 191 -8.52 -10.83 -6.63
CA GLY A 191 -7.62 -11.66 -7.43
C GLY A 191 -6.48 -10.86 -8.06
N ILE A 192 -6.79 -9.83 -8.85
CA ILE A 192 -5.78 -9.07 -9.59
C ILE A 192 -5.13 -8.01 -8.70
N HIS A 193 -5.91 -7.16 -8.03
CA HIS A 193 -5.32 -6.09 -7.22
C HIS A 193 -4.74 -6.62 -5.90
N GLY A 194 -5.41 -7.56 -5.24
CA GLY A 194 -4.94 -8.19 -4.00
C GLY A 194 -3.89 -9.29 -4.21
N CYS A 195 -4.33 -10.48 -4.63
CA CYS A 195 -3.52 -11.69 -4.66
C CYS A 195 -2.36 -11.60 -5.66
N LEU A 196 -2.63 -11.24 -6.92
CA LEU A 196 -1.60 -11.19 -7.97
C LEU A 196 -0.52 -10.16 -7.62
N SER A 197 -0.91 -8.95 -7.19
CA SER A 197 0.07 -7.93 -6.74
C SER A 197 0.94 -8.45 -5.60
N THR A 198 0.34 -9.08 -4.60
CA THR A 198 1.05 -9.62 -3.43
C THR A 198 2.02 -10.74 -3.82
N ILE A 199 1.59 -11.66 -4.70
CA ILE A 199 2.44 -12.73 -5.23
C ILE A 199 3.60 -12.16 -6.05
N LEU A 200 3.34 -11.16 -6.90
CA LEU A 200 4.39 -10.51 -7.69
C LEU A 200 5.41 -9.82 -6.78
N VAL A 201 4.97 -9.06 -5.76
CA VAL A 201 5.87 -8.45 -4.78
C VAL A 201 6.73 -9.52 -4.10
N ALA A 202 6.12 -10.60 -3.60
CA ALA A 202 6.85 -11.68 -2.94
C ALA A 202 7.87 -12.34 -3.88
N PHE A 203 7.44 -12.77 -5.06
CA PHE A 203 8.27 -13.47 -6.03
C PHE A 203 9.47 -12.63 -6.47
N PHE A 204 9.24 -11.37 -6.86
CA PHE A 204 10.32 -10.50 -7.34
C PHE A 204 11.24 -10.03 -6.21
N SER A 205 10.73 -9.79 -5.00
CA SER A 205 11.56 -9.42 -3.86
C SER A 205 12.43 -10.59 -3.37
N ILE A 206 11.90 -11.81 -3.31
CA ILE A 206 12.68 -13.02 -2.99
C ILE A 206 13.73 -13.28 -4.09
N SER A 207 13.32 -13.23 -5.37
CA SER A 207 14.24 -13.40 -6.50
C SER A 207 15.38 -12.37 -6.49
N LEU A 208 15.08 -11.11 -6.20
CA LEU A 208 16.07 -10.05 -6.05
C LEU A 208 17.04 -10.37 -4.91
N LEU A 209 16.54 -10.76 -3.73
CA LEU A 209 17.37 -11.12 -2.58
C LEU A 209 18.32 -12.28 -2.89
N ILE A 210 17.80 -13.38 -3.44
CA ILE A 210 18.59 -14.56 -3.81
C ILE A 210 19.72 -14.16 -4.77
N ARG A 211 19.39 -13.43 -5.85
CA ARG A 211 20.38 -13.05 -6.85
C ARG A 211 21.41 -12.07 -6.29
N VAL A 212 21.01 -11.16 -5.41
CA VAL A 212 21.92 -10.23 -4.71
C VAL A 212 22.92 -11.00 -3.84
N ILE A 213 22.47 -12.02 -3.12
CA ILE A 213 23.34 -12.91 -2.32
C ILE A 213 24.31 -13.68 -3.22
N ILE A 214 23.81 -14.33 -4.28
CA ILE A 214 24.65 -15.08 -5.24
C ILE A 214 25.68 -14.17 -5.91
N HIS A 215 25.29 -12.97 -6.33
CA HIS A 215 26.19 -12.04 -7.00
C HIS A 215 27.29 -11.53 -6.06
N LYS A 216 26.93 -11.26 -4.79
CA LYS A 216 27.90 -10.90 -3.75
C LYS A 216 28.93 -12.01 -3.54
N HIS A 217 28.49 -13.26 -3.49
CA HIS A 217 29.38 -14.41 -3.29
C HIS A 217 30.30 -14.66 -4.50
N ARG A 218 29.78 -14.56 -5.72
CA ARG A 218 30.55 -14.84 -6.95
C ARG A 218 31.54 -13.74 -7.36
N ARG A 219 31.29 -12.47 -7.02
CA ARG A 219 32.12 -11.34 -7.45
C ARG A 219 32.65 -10.56 -6.25
N ASN A 220 33.80 -11.00 -5.73
CA ASN A 220 34.64 -10.26 -4.79
C ASN A 220 35.30 -8.98 -5.37
N ARG A 221 34.84 -8.47 -6.52
CA ARG A 221 35.43 -7.29 -7.17
C ARG A 221 34.71 -5.99 -6.78
N VAL A 222 35.44 -4.88 -6.93
CA VAL A 222 35.13 -3.45 -6.66
C VAL A 222 33.90 -2.92 -7.41
N PHE A 223 32.77 -3.61 -7.27
CA PHE A 223 31.48 -3.13 -7.73
C PHE A 223 31.05 -1.98 -6.81
N ARG A 224 30.32 -0.98 -7.33
CA ARG A 224 29.70 0.11 -6.53
C ARG A 224 28.53 -0.41 -5.67
N TRP A 225 28.72 -1.58 -5.04
CA TRP A 225 27.80 -2.33 -4.21
C TRP A 225 27.23 -1.49 -3.09
N ARG A 226 28.03 -0.62 -2.48
CA ARG A 226 27.61 0.20 -1.33
C ARG A 226 26.42 1.11 -1.67
N ILE A 227 26.31 1.59 -2.92
CA ILE A 227 25.22 2.46 -3.37
C ILE A 227 23.98 1.62 -3.70
N TYR A 228 24.12 0.58 -4.53
CA TYR A 228 23.00 -0.29 -4.90
C TYR A 228 22.43 -1.06 -3.72
N ARG A 229 23.26 -1.47 -2.75
CA ARG A 229 22.82 -2.19 -1.54
C ARG A 229 21.80 -1.38 -0.74
N LYS A 230 22.04 -0.08 -0.50
CA LYS A 230 21.12 0.76 0.27
C LYS A 230 19.75 0.87 -0.41
N MET A 231 19.77 1.07 -1.73
CA MET A 231 18.56 1.17 -2.55
C MET A 231 17.76 -0.15 -2.61
N ILE A 232 18.46 -1.29 -2.67
CA ILE A 232 17.84 -2.62 -2.64
C ILE A 232 17.24 -2.89 -1.25
N ILE A 233 17.99 -2.59 -0.18
CA ILE A 233 17.50 -2.75 1.20
C ILE A 233 16.23 -1.91 1.42
N GLN A 234 16.20 -0.66 0.96
CA GLN A 234 15.00 0.18 1.06
C GLN A 234 13.76 -0.49 0.52
N LEU A 235 13.79 -0.90 -0.76
CA LEU A 235 12.63 -1.52 -1.39
C LEU A 235 12.29 -2.86 -0.76
N LEU A 236 13.31 -3.66 -0.43
CA LEU A 236 13.10 -4.96 0.21
C LEU A 236 12.44 -4.78 1.58
N SER A 237 12.86 -3.79 2.37
CA SER A 237 12.23 -3.46 3.64
C SER A 237 10.78 -3.00 3.46
N ILE A 238 10.47 -2.16 2.46
CA ILE A 238 9.09 -1.77 2.14
C ILE A 238 8.27 -2.99 1.70
N SER A 239 8.85 -3.88 0.90
CA SER A 239 8.18 -5.11 0.43
C SER A 239 7.90 -6.07 1.57
N ILE A 240 8.87 -6.28 2.47
CA ILE A 240 8.70 -7.13 3.65
C ILE A 240 7.62 -6.54 4.55
N LEU A 241 7.65 -5.24 4.81
CA LEU A 241 6.62 -4.55 5.60
C LEU A 241 5.22 -4.78 5.01
N TYR A 242 5.07 -4.55 3.69
CA TYR A 242 3.81 -4.79 2.98
C TYR A 242 3.38 -6.26 3.08
N LEU A 243 4.28 -7.21 2.79
CA LEU A 243 3.95 -8.64 2.81
C LEU A 243 3.57 -9.11 4.22
N VAL A 244 4.31 -8.73 5.25
CA VAL A 244 4.02 -9.15 6.63
C VAL A 244 2.64 -8.68 7.09
N LEU A 245 2.27 -7.45 6.75
CA LEU A 245 1.00 -6.85 7.18
C LEU A 245 -0.19 -7.23 6.26
N ASN A 246 0.05 -7.41 4.96
CA ASN A 246 -1.01 -7.69 3.97
C ASN A 246 -1.22 -9.19 3.71
N PHE A 247 -0.25 -10.06 3.97
CA PHE A 247 -0.39 -11.49 3.72
C PHE A 247 -1.49 -12.15 4.58
N PRO A 248 -1.66 -11.83 5.88
CA PRO A 248 -2.74 -12.40 6.69
C PRO A 248 -4.13 -12.13 6.13
N ILE A 249 -4.41 -10.90 5.69
CA ILE A 249 -5.70 -10.55 5.09
C ILE A 249 -5.92 -11.30 3.78
N MET A 250 -4.88 -11.46 2.96
CA MET A 250 -4.97 -12.24 1.71
C MET A 250 -5.25 -13.72 1.95
N ILE A 251 -4.66 -14.34 2.98
CA ILE A 251 -4.96 -15.72 3.35
C ILE A 251 -6.44 -15.86 3.73
N MET A 252 -6.94 -14.97 4.60
CA MET A 252 -8.34 -14.99 5.04
C MET A 252 -9.30 -14.82 3.87
N SER A 253 -9.04 -13.85 2.99
CA SER A 253 -9.85 -13.61 1.81
C SER A 253 -9.88 -14.85 0.89
N VAL A 254 -8.73 -15.50 0.64
CA VAL A 254 -8.68 -16.73 -0.18
C VAL A 254 -9.42 -17.88 0.50
N ALA A 255 -9.30 -18.02 1.82
CA ALA A 255 -10.05 -19.04 2.56
C ALA A 255 -11.57 -18.87 2.39
N HIS A 256 -12.07 -17.63 2.46
CA HIS A 256 -13.48 -17.33 2.20
C HIS A 256 -13.91 -17.66 0.76
N LEU A 257 -13.07 -17.36 -0.24
CA LEU A 257 -13.33 -17.79 -1.62
C LEU A 257 -13.37 -19.32 -1.78
N CYS A 258 -12.58 -20.04 -0.99
CA CYS A 258 -12.57 -21.51 -0.95
C CYS A 258 -13.74 -22.11 -0.14
N GLY A 259 -14.70 -21.29 0.31
CA GLY A 259 -15.90 -21.75 1.00
C GLY A 259 -15.84 -21.68 2.52
N LEU A 260 -14.81 -21.04 3.11
CA LEU A 260 -14.81 -20.76 4.55
C LEU A 260 -16.01 -19.84 4.89
N PRO A 261 -16.91 -20.24 5.80
CA PRO A 261 -18.05 -19.43 6.17
C PRO A 261 -17.65 -18.03 6.66
N ALA A 262 -18.38 -17.00 6.23
CA ALA A 262 -18.04 -15.60 6.48
C ALA A 262 -18.06 -15.17 7.96
N TYR A 263 -18.65 -15.95 8.86
CA TYR A 263 -18.60 -15.68 10.31
C TYR A 263 -17.30 -16.16 10.97
N ILE A 264 -16.55 -17.04 10.32
CA ILE A 264 -15.30 -17.58 10.87
C ILE A 264 -14.15 -16.62 10.55
N GLY A 265 -13.46 -16.15 11.58
CA GLY A 265 -12.27 -15.30 11.41
C GLY A 265 -12.55 -13.83 11.11
N VAL A 266 -13.79 -13.37 11.29
CA VAL A 266 -14.19 -11.95 11.17
C VAL A 266 -13.29 -11.05 12.03
N GLU A 267 -13.08 -11.41 13.29
CA GLU A 267 -12.23 -10.64 14.21
C GLU A 267 -10.78 -10.57 13.70
N ALA A 268 -10.22 -11.69 13.24
CA ALA A 268 -8.89 -11.74 12.69
C ALA A 268 -8.77 -10.90 11.41
N GLN A 269 -9.79 -10.92 10.54
CA GLN A 269 -9.83 -10.10 9.34
C GLN A 269 -9.88 -8.60 9.68
N GLN A 270 -10.68 -8.19 10.67
CA GLN A 270 -10.76 -6.80 11.10
C GLN A 270 -9.46 -6.31 11.74
N ILE A 271 -8.83 -7.13 12.59
CA ILE A 271 -7.53 -6.81 13.18
C ILE A 271 -6.48 -6.71 12.08
N THR A 272 -6.43 -7.66 11.14
CA THR A 272 -5.44 -7.63 10.05
C THR A 272 -5.66 -6.46 9.09
N PHE A 273 -6.91 -6.08 8.83
CA PHE A 273 -7.24 -4.85 8.11
C PHE A 273 -6.75 -3.61 8.87
N PHE A 274 -6.99 -3.52 10.18
CA PHE A 274 -6.42 -2.45 11.00
C PHE A 274 -4.88 -2.44 10.96
N LEU A 275 -4.25 -3.61 10.84
CA LEU A 275 -2.80 -3.70 10.76
C LEU A 275 -2.23 -3.19 9.42
N THR A 276 -3.01 -3.12 8.34
CA THR A 276 -2.51 -2.60 7.04
C THR A 276 -2.21 -1.10 7.10
N TYR A 277 -2.87 -0.34 7.99
CA TYR A 277 -2.55 1.07 8.25
C TYR A 277 -1.07 1.27 8.64
N TRP A 278 -0.46 0.28 9.32
CA TRP A 278 0.96 0.32 9.67
C TRP A 278 1.89 0.32 8.46
N VAL A 279 1.45 -0.18 7.30
CA VAL A 279 2.22 -0.08 6.05
C VAL A 279 2.45 1.39 5.72
N MET A 280 1.38 2.21 5.77
CA MET A 280 1.45 3.64 5.46
C MET A 280 2.21 4.41 6.53
N PHE A 281 2.04 4.08 7.81
CA PHE A 281 2.79 4.74 8.89
C PHE A 281 4.28 4.46 8.87
N LEU A 282 4.68 3.23 8.59
CA LEU A 282 6.08 2.81 8.66
C LEU A 282 6.86 3.07 7.36
N LEU A 283 6.16 3.24 6.23
CA LEU A 283 6.76 3.58 4.94
C LEU A 283 7.76 4.75 5.03
N PRO A 284 7.41 5.96 5.54
CA PRO A 284 8.34 7.08 5.58
C PRO A 284 9.57 6.78 6.45
N PHE A 285 9.44 6.09 7.58
CA PHE A 285 10.59 5.72 8.42
C PHE A 285 11.54 4.75 7.73
N VAL A 286 11.01 3.76 7.01
CA VAL A 286 11.82 2.84 6.20
C VAL A 286 12.55 3.61 5.10
N THR A 287 11.88 4.56 4.45
CA THR A 287 12.52 5.39 3.42
C THR A 287 13.60 6.30 4.00
N LEU A 288 13.34 6.95 5.14
CA LEU A 288 14.30 7.80 5.85
C LEU A 288 15.58 7.04 6.21
N SER A 289 15.42 5.85 6.81
CA SER A 289 16.53 5.00 7.27
C SER A 289 17.46 4.55 6.14
N SER A 290 16.95 4.59 4.91
CA SER A 290 17.67 4.11 3.73
C SER A 290 18.25 5.22 2.84
N LEU A 291 17.92 6.49 3.10
CA LEU A 291 18.42 7.63 2.35
C LEU A 291 19.95 7.76 2.50
N PRO A 292 20.72 7.64 1.40
CA PRO A 292 22.18 7.60 1.48
C PRO A 292 22.81 8.93 1.87
N SER A 293 22.14 10.07 1.62
CA SER A 293 22.68 11.43 1.78
C SER A 293 22.57 12.00 3.20
N LEU A 294 21.55 11.60 3.96
CA LEU A 294 21.30 12.15 5.29
C LEU A 294 22.30 11.64 6.34
N ARG A 295 22.77 10.40 6.20
CA ARG A 295 23.73 9.82 7.15
C ARG A 295 25.12 10.48 7.12
N THR A 296 25.47 11.17 6.04
CA THR A 296 26.72 11.96 5.97
C THR A 296 26.64 13.29 6.72
N ASN A 297 25.43 13.78 7.03
CA ASN A 297 25.23 15.05 7.74
C ASN A 297 24.66 14.87 9.16
N ILE A 298 24.33 13.62 9.58
CA ILE A 298 23.71 13.30 10.88
C ILE A 298 24.64 12.45 11.78
N CYS A 299 25.84 12.08 11.32
CA CYS A 299 26.87 11.60 12.24
C CYS A 299 27.52 12.81 12.94
N TRP A 300 26.98 13.17 14.09
CA TRP A 300 27.80 13.56 15.24
C TRP A 300 28.56 12.32 15.74
#